data_AF-A0A9P1I6L2-F1
#
_entry.id   AF-A0A9P1I6L2-F1
#
_cell.length_a   1.000
_cell.length_b   1.000
_cell.length_c   1.000
_cell.angle_alpha   90.00
_cell.angle_beta   90.00
_cell.angle_gamma   90.00
#
_symmetry.space_group_name_H-M   'P 1'
#
loop_
_entity.id
_entity.type
_entity.pdbx_description
1 polymer ?
#
loop_
_entity_poly.entity_id
_entity_poly.type
_entity_poly.pdbx_seq_one_letter_code
_entity_poly.pdbx_strand_id
1 'polypeptide(L)'
;MLANKVQFTLLNNTTMLKSKTNQFRLLILFLILCINYIIFCRNRKPYDYSNIPVNQFTCDTKSHHRDKFLTSNFFTLKSSGGLGNQLFETFSILGIAKNLQRIPFFNTKDRDLIESMELLSENVPRLLEDFLLLPIEIDNATRFVQTYTCCSYETHPLLKCEQSKYLVIEGAYFQSFKYFEHLGIDNIKNYITSSKSEFILNYEKHEMIPVESSKFKICVHIRRGDFLQDQVHEGSDSRFIRNAMEFLRKKFEKNTIFYVFGNDPKWVEEELKDLTEAKIEIMRTPPNLAIADLKFSIKHCDSVLITAPSSTFGWWLGFLSKNQENVFYRDIYETNDQVKYELSVDDFYPKTWNKLGMRMEDGEIFGN
;
A
#
# COMPACT_ATOMS: atom_id res chain seq x y z
N MET A 1 38.55 -59.14 -30.68
CA MET A 1 37.29 -58.36 -30.59
C MET A 1 36.60 -58.37 -29.21
N LEU A 2 36.83 -59.36 -28.32
CA LEU A 2 36.19 -59.36 -26.98
C LEU A 2 36.79 -58.38 -25.95
N ALA A 3 38.10 -58.08 -25.99
CA ALA A 3 38.76 -57.21 -25.01
C ALA A 3 38.27 -55.74 -25.05
N ASN A 4 37.99 -55.20 -26.24
CA ASN A 4 37.53 -53.81 -26.40
C ASN A 4 36.09 -53.58 -25.90
N LYS A 5 35.23 -54.62 -25.86
CA LYS A 5 33.85 -54.51 -25.36
C LYS A 5 33.78 -54.39 -23.83
N VAL A 6 34.66 -55.10 -23.12
CA VAL A 6 34.73 -55.06 -21.64
C VAL A 6 35.23 -53.71 -21.14
N GLN A 7 36.23 -53.12 -21.81
CA GLN A 7 36.82 -51.83 -21.42
C GLN A 7 35.85 -50.65 -21.62
N PHE A 8 35.06 -50.65 -22.70
CA PHE A 8 34.01 -49.66 -22.93
C PHE A 8 32.87 -49.73 -21.91
N THR A 9 32.52 -50.95 -21.46
CA THR A 9 31.45 -51.16 -20.47
C THR A 9 31.89 -50.70 -19.07
N LEU A 10 33.16 -50.93 -18.71
CA LEU A 10 33.77 -50.43 -17.47
C LEU A 10 33.91 -48.90 -17.42
N LEU A 11 34.28 -48.26 -18.55
CA LEU A 11 34.35 -46.80 -18.65
C LEU A 11 32.95 -46.15 -18.55
N ASN A 12 31.94 -46.73 -19.18
CA ASN A 12 30.55 -46.25 -19.09
C ASN A 12 29.97 -46.42 -17.68
N ASN A 13 30.28 -47.53 -17.01
CA ASN A 13 29.83 -47.74 -15.63
C ASN A 13 30.53 -46.79 -14.64
N THR A 14 31.83 -46.51 -14.80
CA THR A 14 32.56 -45.56 -13.95
C THR A 14 32.15 -44.10 -14.16
N THR A 15 31.85 -43.69 -15.40
CA THR A 15 31.28 -42.36 -15.69
C THR A 15 29.84 -42.22 -15.18
N MET A 16 29.01 -43.25 -15.32
CA MET A 16 27.65 -43.26 -14.77
C MET A 16 27.64 -43.24 -13.24
N LEU A 17 28.54 -43.98 -12.58
CA LEU A 17 28.73 -43.91 -11.12
C LEU A 17 29.18 -42.51 -10.69
N LYS A 18 30.18 -41.89 -11.35
CA LYS A 18 30.63 -40.52 -11.04
C LYS A 18 29.50 -39.48 -11.19
N SER A 19 28.67 -39.62 -12.23
CA SER A 19 27.48 -38.77 -12.43
C SER A 19 26.47 -38.90 -11.28
N LYS A 20 26.13 -40.14 -10.89
CA LYS A 20 25.23 -40.40 -9.75
C LYS A 20 25.81 -39.90 -8.42
N THR A 21 27.10 -40.06 -8.19
CA THR A 21 27.76 -39.53 -6.98
C THR A 21 27.76 -38.00 -6.94
N ASN A 22 27.93 -37.33 -8.07
CA ASN A 22 27.82 -35.87 -8.17
C ASN A 22 26.38 -35.38 -7.93
N GLN A 23 25.38 -36.05 -8.51
CA GLN A 23 23.97 -35.75 -8.23
C GLN A 23 23.63 -35.94 -6.75
N PHE A 24 24.13 -37.00 -6.12
CA PHE A 24 23.92 -37.25 -4.69
C PHE A 24 24.58 -36.19 -3.80
N ARG A 25 25.79 -35.73 -4.16
CA ARG A 25 26.47 -34.61 -3.47
C ARG A 25 25.70 -33.29 -3.62
N LEU A 26 25.17 -33.00 -4.80
CA LEU A 26 24.31 -31.83 -5.04
C LEU A 26 23.02 -31.89 -4.21
N LEU A 27 22.39 -33.06 -4.12
CA LEU A 27 21.20 -33.27 -3.30
C LEU A 27 21.47 -33.05 -1.81
N ILE A 28 22.62 -33.55 -1.30
CA ILE A 28 23.05 -33.34 0.08
C ILE A 28 23.33 -31.86 0.34
N LEU A 29 24.03 -31.16 -0.57
CA LEU A 29 24.28 -29.72 -0.46
C LEU A 29 22.96 -28.93 -0.43
N PHE A 30 22.01 -29.27 -1.29
CA PHE A 30 20.69 -28.66 -1.30
C PHE A 30 19.93 -28.92 0.01
N LEU A 31 19.93 -30.16 0.52
CA LEU A 31 19.34 -30.50 1.81
C LEU A 31 20.00 -29.74 2.97
N ILE A 32 21.32 -29.61 2.98
CA ILE A 32 22.05 -28.83 4.00
C ILE A 32 21.65 -27.34 3.91
N LEU A 33 21.55 -26.78 2.70
CA LEU A 33 21.09 -25.41 2.51
C LEU A 33 19.63 -25.23 2.97
N CYS A 34 18.74 -26.16 2.65
CA CYS A 34 17.36 -26.15 3.12
C CYS A 34 17.27 -26.27 4.65
N ILE A 35 18.05 -27.16 5.26
CA ILE A 35 18.09 -27.33 6.72
C ILE A 35 18.63 -26.07 7.38
N ASN A 36 19.73 -25.50 6.87
CA ASN A 36 20.28 -24.24 7.38
C ASN A 36 19.30 -23.09 7.20
N TYR A 37 18.58 -23.03 6.08
CA TYR A 37 17.52 -22.05 5.85
C TYR A 37 16.36 -22.24 6.83
N ILE A 38 15.90 -23.48 7.07
CA ILE A 38 14.85 -23.79 8.05
C ILE A 38 15.28 -23.43 9.47
N ILE A 39 16.53 -23.74 9.86
CA ILE A 39 17.09 -23.37 11.16
C ILE A 39 17.20 -21.84 11.29
N PHE A 40 17.67 -21.16 10.24
CA PHE A 40 17.74 -19.71 10.18
C PHE A 40 16.35 -19.07 10.33
N CYS A 41 15.34 -19.58 9.63
CA CYS A 41 13.94 -19.14 9.77
C CYS A 41 13.38 -19.43 11.17
N ARG A 42 13.66 -20.61 11.75
CA ARG A 42 13.18 -20.99 13.10
C ARG A 42 13.82 -20.15 14.22
N ASN A 43 15.05 -19.71 14.04
CA ASN A 43 15.76 -18.88 15.02
C ASN A 43 15.49 -17.39 14.84
N ARG A 44 14.79 -16.98 13.77
CA ARG A 44 14.31 -15.61 13.60
C ARG A 44 13.10 -15.37 14.51
N LYS A 45 13.30 -14.63 15.59
CA LYS A 45 12.20 -14.11 16.41
C LYS A 45 11.92 -12.67 15.97
N PRO A 46 10.66 -12.31 15.66
CA PRO A 46 10.28 -10.94 15.40
C PRO A 46 10.64 -10.05 16.59
N TYR A 47 10.90 -8.77 16.33
CA TYR A 47 11.09 -7.81 17.42
C TYR A 47 9.76 -7.60 18.15
N ASP A 48 9.78 -7.84 19.45
CA ASP A 48 8.59 -7.78 20.30
C ASP A 48 8.53 -6.45 21.07
N TYR A 49 7.69 -5.54 20.57
CA TYR A 49 7.45 -4.24 21.18
C TYR A 49 6.71 -4.33 22.51
N SER A 50 6.09 -5.47 22.86
CA SER A 50 5.39 -5.63 24.14
C SER A 50 6.32 -5.57 25.35
N ASN A 51 7.62 -5.81 25.15
CA ASN A 51 8.68 -5.63 26.16
C ASN A 51 8.89 -4.17 26.57
N ILE A 52 8.35 -3.20 25.82
CA ILE A 52 8.36 -1.79 26.17
C ILE A 52 7.14 -1.50 27.06
N PRO A 53 7.33 -0.89 28.23
CA PRO A 53 6.23 -0.67 29.16
C PRO A 53 5.18 0.29 28.59
N VAL A 54 3.91 -0.04 28.84
CA VAL A 54 2.79 0.89 28.67
C VAL A 54 2.73 1.74 29.93
N ASN A 55 3.62 2.71 30.05
CA ASN A 55 3.65 3.58 31.22
C ASN A 55 2.38 4.45 31.25
N GLN A 56 1.83 4.68 32.44
CA GLN A 56 0.84 5.74 32.63
C GLN A 56 1.52 7.06 32.32
N PHE A 57 1.06 7.74 31.27
CA PHE A 57 1.54 9.08 30.90
C PHE A 57 1.42 9.99 32.12
N THR A 58 2.54 10.34 32.74
CA THR A 58 2.58 11.46 33.66
C THR A 58 2.89 12.67 32.80
N CYS A 59 1.92 13.58 32.66
CA CYS A 59 2.16 14.84 31.95
C CYS A 59 3.22 15.64 32.71
N ASP A 60 4.48 15.44 32.36
CA ASP A 60 5.57 16.25 32.85
C ASP A 60 5.71 17.47 31.93
N THR A 61 5.63 18.65 32.53
CA THR A 61 5.79 19.92 31.83
C THR A 61 7.27 20.26 31.59
N LYS A 62 8.20 19.51 32.19
CA LYS A 62 9.64 19.66 31.98
C LYS A 62 10.14 18.61 31.00
N SER A 63 10.73 19.08 29.89
CA SER A 63 11.39 18.20 28.93
C SER A 63 12.75 17.75 29.48
N HIS A 64 12.92 16.45 29.65
CA HIS A 64 14.16 15.85 30.19
C HIS A 64 15.16 15.43 29.11
N HIS A 65 14.77 15.49 27.83
CA HIS A 65 15.57 15.06 26.70
C HIS A 65 15.59 16.12 25.60
N ARG A 66 16.79 16.43 25.09
CA ARG A 66 16.97 17.39 23.99
C ARG A 66 16.31 16.91 22.69
N ASP A 67 16.51 15.63 22.38
CA ASP A 67 15.93 14.98 21.20
C ASP A 67 14.94 13.90 21.65
N LYS A 68 13.74 13.93 21.08
CA LYS A 68 12.66 12.96 21.32
C LYS A 68 12.30 12.29 20.02
N PHE A 69 12.13 10.97 20.07
CA PHE A 69 11.94 10.12 18.91
C PHE A 69 10.56 9.46 18.94
N LEU A 70 10.03 9.14 17.77
CA LEU A 70 8.77 8.41 17.60
C LEU A 70 8.93 7.28 16.58
N THR A 71 8.39 6.11 16.90
CA THR A 71 8.30 5.00 15.96
C THR A 71 6.99 4.24 16.15
N SER A 72 6.77 3.24 15.30
CA SER A 72 5.65 2.31 15.38
C SER A 72 6.17 0.88 15.17
N ASN A 73 5.30 -0.09 15.40
CA ASN A 73 5.54 -1.48 14.98
C ASN A 73 5.46 -1.65 13.46
N PHE A 74 4.93 -0.69 12.69
CA PHE A 74 4.83 -0.74 11.21
C PHE A 74 4.25 -2.06 10.68
N PHE A 75 2.99 -2.33 11.03
CA PHE A 75 2.29 -3.55 10.69
C PHE A 75 2.20 -3.79 9.18
N THR A 76 1.87 -2.77 8.40
CA THR A 76 1.64 -2.89 6.95
C THR A 76 2.94 -3.11 6.16
N LEU A 77 4.06 -2.55 6.63
CA LEU A 77 5.37 -2.84 6.05
C LEU A 77 5.74 -4.30 6.29
N LYS A 78 5.63 -4.80 7.53
CA LYS A 78 6.04 -6.17 7.89
C LYS A 78 5.15 -7.27 7.34
N SER A 79 3.87 -6.97 7.08
CA SER A 79 2.92 -7.92 6.50
C SER A 79 2.94 -7.94 4.98
N SER A 80 3.87 -7.21 4.34
CA SER A 80 3.91 -7.03 2.88
C SER A 80 2.60 -6.49 2.32
N GLY A 81 1.96 -5.57 3.05
CA GLY A 81 0.74 -4.91 2.61
C GLY A 81 0.95 -4.16 1.29
N GLY A 82 -0.12 -4.01 0.49
CA GLY A 82 -0.02 -3.25 -0.76
C GLY A 82 0.41 -1.80 -0.54
N LEU A 83 0.95 -1.16 -1.60
CA LEU A 83 1.52 0.20 -1.55
C LEU A 83 0.61 1.21 -0.82
N GLY A 84 -0.72 1.18 -1.07
CA GLY A 84 -1.66 2.10 -0.40
C GLY A 84 -1.67 1.98 1.13
N ASN A 85 -1.59 0.77 1.67
CA ASN A 85 -1.52 0.53 3.11
C ASN A 85 -0.20 1.02 3.70
N GLN A 86 0.91 0.73 3.01
CA GLN A 86 2.25 1.17 3.42
C GLN A 86 2.37 2.70 3.44
N LEU A 87 1.78 3.38 2.45
CA LEU A 87 1.74 4.84 2.41
C LEU A 87 0.91 5.42 3.55
N PHE A 88 -0.27 4.86 3.82
CA PHE A 88 -1.10 5.29 4.94
C PHE A 88 -0.34 5.21 6.26
N GLU A 89 0.21 4.03 6.57
CA GLU A 89 0.94 3.83 7.82
C GLU A 89 2.14 4.78 7.93
N THR A 90 2.95 4.87 6.87
CA THR A 90 4.18 5.67 6.93
C THR A 90 3.89 7.17 7.02
N PHE A 91 2.96 7.71 6.22
CA PHE A 91 2.57 9.13 6.33
C PHE A 91 1.89 9.43 7.66
N SER A 92 1.07 8.53 8.19
CA SER A 92 0.45 8.70 9.50
C SER A 92 1.49 8.76 10.61
N ILE A 93 2.48 7.88 10.62
CA ILE A 93 3.57 7.94 11.62
C ILE A 93 4.40 9.23 11.45
N LEU A 94 4.71 9.63 10.22
CA LEU A 94 5.39 10.91 9.96
C LEU A 94 4.58 12.10 10.50
N GLY A 95 3.28 12.16 10.19
CA GLY A 95 2.39 13.23 10.62
C GLY A 95 2.20 13.28 12.14
N ILE A 96 2.02 12.12 12.80
CA ILE A 96 1.97 12.03 14.26
C ILE A 96 3.29 12.54 14.86
N ALA A 97 4.44 12.13 14.33
CA ALA A 97 5.74 12.60 14.81
C ALA A 97 5.90 14.12 14.68
N LYS A 98 5.53 14.71 13.53
CA LYS A 98 5.58 16.16 13.32
C LYS A 98 4.66 16.91 14.27
N ASN A 99 3.42 16.45 14.45
CA ASN A 99 2.45 17.06 15.36
C ASN A 99 2.90 16.99 16.84
N LEU A 100 3.59 15.92 17.23
CA LEU A 100 4.16 15.75 18.58
C LEU A 100 5.57 16.33 18.74
N GLN A 101 6.11 16.99 17.71
CA GLN A 101 7.47 17.54 17.70
C GLN A 101 8.54 16.49 18.05
N ARG A 102 8.40 15.29 17.48
CA ARG A 102 9.32 14.17 17.62
C ARG A 102 9.99 13.85 16.29
N ILE A 103 11.18 13.28 16.37
CA ILE A 103 11.94 12.81 15.21
C ILE A 103 11.46 11.38 14.88
N PRO A 104 10.86 11.14 13.70
CA PRO A 104 10.42 9.80 13.33
C PRO A 104 11.64 8.91 13.04
N PHE A 105 11.55 7.62 13.37
CA PHE A 105 12.63 6.67 13.10
C PHE A 105 12.11 5.25 12.85
N PHE A 106 12.92 4.46 12.15
CA PHE A 106 12.77 3.02 12.03
C PHE A 106 13.72 2.30 13.00
N ASN A 107 13.16 1.39 13.80
CA ASN A 107 13.92 0.63 14.78
C ASN A 107 14.81 -0.42 14.11
N THR A 108 16.13 -0.20 14.10
CA THR A 108 17.08 -1.14 13.45
C THR A 108 17.21 -2.48 14.17
N LYS A 109 16.65 -2.63 15.37
CA LYS A 109 16.53 -3.93 16.06
C LYS A 109 15.41 -4.80 15.47
N ASP A 110 14.47 -4.23 14.73
CA ASP A 110 13.39 -4.94 14.03
C ASP A 110 13.82 -5.31 12.61
N ARG A 111 14.42 -6.51 12.46
CA ARG A 111 14.95 -6.95 11.16
C ARG A 111 13.86 -7.16 10.12
N ASP A 112 12.70 -7.67 10.54
CA ASP A 112 11.58 -7.92 9.62
C ASP A 112 11.06 -6.61 9.03
N LEU A 113 11.00 -5.55 9.86
CA LEU A 113 10.72 -4.20 9.38
C LEU A 113 11.74 -3.72 8.34
N ILE A 114 13.04 -3.77 8.67
CA ILE A 114 14.09 -3.26 7.78
C ILE A 114 14.12 -4.00 6.44
N GLU A 115 13.92 -5.32 6.45
CA GLU A 115 13.90 -6.13 5.23
C GLU A 115 12.65 -5.93 4.38
N SER A 116 11.53 -5.50 4.98
CA SER A 116 10.26 -5.33 4.27
C SER A 116 10.05 -3.92 3.68
N MET A 117 11.09 -3.07 3.71
CA MET A 117 11.02 -1.70 3.18
C MET A 117 11.23 -1.59 1.66
N GLU A 118 11.59 -2.69 0.98
CA GLU A 118 11.99 -2.69 -0.44
C GLU A 118 10.96 -1.94 -1.31
N LEU A 119 9.68 -2.34 -1.25
CA LEU A 119 8.61 -1.69 -2.01
C LEU A 119 8.56 -0.18 -1.75
N LEU A 120 8.52 0.26 -0.49
CA LEU A 120 8.41 1.68 -0.18
C LEU A 120 9.68 2.46 -0.56
N SER A 121 10.86 1.85 -0.40
CA SER A 121 12.15 2.46 -0.76
C SER A 121 12.32 2.68 -2.27
N GLU A 122 11.84 1.75 -3.09
CA GLU A 122 11.88 1.89 -4.55
C GLU A 122 10.86 2.92 -5.04
N ASN A 123 9.65 2.88 -4.45
CA ASN A 123 8.52 3.66 -4.93
C ASN A 123 8.50 5.09 -4.38
N VAL A 124 8.91 5.31 -3.12
CA VAL A 124 8.85 6.62 -2.42
C VAL A 124 10.08 6.84 -1.52
N PRO A 125 11.32 6.85 -2.08
CA PRO A 125 12.56 6.89 -1.29
C PRO A 125 12.66 8.14 -0.39
N ARG A 126 12.22 9.30 -0.88
CA ARG A 126 12.30 10.57 -0.15
C ARG A 126 11.47 10.57 1.15
N LEU A 127 10.40 9.77 1.20
CA LEU A 127 9.61 9.64 2.42
C LEU A 127 10.43 8.94 3.51
N LEU A 128 11.25 7.94 3.15
CA LEU A 128 12.09 7.22 4.09
C LEU A 128 13.28 8.06 4.59
N GLU A 129 13.76 9.01 3.78
CA GLU A 129 14.85 9.93 4.17
C GLU A 129 14.49 10.80 5.39
N ASP A 130 13.21 11.02 5.65
CA ASP A 130 12.73 11.74 6.84
C ASP A 130 12.77 10.91 8.13
N PHE A 131 12.99 9.60 8.02
CA PHE A 131 13.07 8.69 9.17
C PHE A 131 14.53 8.35 9.46
N LEU A 132 14.94 8.51 10.72
CA LEU A 132 16.25 8.01 11.14
C LEU A 132 16.26 6.48 11.22
N LEU A 133 17.42 5.88 10.99
CA LEU A 133 17.67 4.47 11.30
C LEU A 133 18.45 4.38 12.60
N LEU A 134 17.82 3.94 13.69
CA LEU A 134 18.46 3.83 14.99
C LEU A 134 17.91 2.68 15.84
N PRO A 135 18.73 2.07 16.73
CA PRO A 135 18.26 1.05 17.65
C PRO A 135 17.55 1.67 18.84
N ILE A 136 16.34 1.20 19.16
CA ILE A 136 15.60 1.70 20.33
C ILE A 136 16.25 1.29 21.66
N GLU A 137 16.28 2.20 22.64
CA GLU A 137 16.69 1.95 24.03
C GLU A 137 15.43 1.73 24.88
N ILE A 138 15.16 0.48 25.28
CA ILE A 138 13.92 0.10 25.98
C ILE A 138 13.75 0.85 27.30
N ASP A 139 14.84 1.05 28.06
CA ASP A 139 14.82 1.73 29.36
C ASP A 139 14.36 3.20 29.28
N ASN A 140 14.44 3.81 28.09
CA ASN A 140 14.03 5.19 27.83
C ASN A 140 12.79 5.27 26.92
N ALA A 141 12.10 4.14 26.74
CA ALA A 141 10.97 4.00 25.83
C ALA A 141 9.64 3.83 26.57
N THR A 142 8.60 4.46 26.02
CA THR A 142 7.21 4.26 26.43
C THR A 142 6.40 3.80 25.22
N ARG A 143 5.47 2.88 25.44
CA ARG A 143 4.58 2.35 24.42
C ARG A 143 3.14 2.82 24.63
N PHE A 144 2.53 3.28 23.55
CA PHE A 144 1.10 3.58 23.46
C PHE A 144 0.46 2.57 22.51
N VAL A 145 -0.64 1.94 22.92
CA VAL A 145 -1.35 0.96 22.11
C VAL A 145 -2.62 1.61 21.59
N GLN A 146 -2.73 1.73 20.27
CA GLN A 146 -3.96 2.08 19.56
C GLN A 146 -4.78 0.82 19.28
N THR A 147 -6.05 1.02 18.92
CA THR A 147 -6.85 -0.11 18.43
C THR A 147 -6.26 -0.63 17.11
N TYR A 148 -6.52 -1.91 16.84
CA TYR A 148 -6.13 -2.55 15.57
C TYR A 148 -7.25 -2.47 14.52
N THR A 149 -8.38 -1.84 14.85
CA THR A 149 -9.49 -1.65 13.92
C THR A 149 -9.11 -0.63 12.87
N CYS A 150 -9.55 -0.86 11.64
CA CYS A 150 -9.25 0.07 10.57
C CYS A 150 -9.98 1.40 10.72
N CYS A 151 -9.32 2.42 10.16
CA CYS A 151 -9.97 3.53 9.47
C CYS A 151 -10.70 4.55 10.37
N SER A 152 -10.34 4.60 11.65
CA SER A 152 -10.73 5.66 12.59
C SER A 152 -9.52 6.55 12.93
N TYR A 153 -9.79 7.83 13.21
CA TYR A 153 -8.77 8.72 13.74
C TYR A 153 -8.73 8.61 15.27
N GLU A 154 -7.63 8.08 15.78
CA GLU A 154 -7.40 7.89 17.21
C GLU A 154 -6.18 8.70 17.66
N THR A 155 -6.42 9.64 18.57
CA THR A 155 -5.34 10.34 19.25
C THR A 155 -5.67 10.48 20.73
N HIS A 156 -4.66 10.26 21.57
CA HIS A 156 -4.82 10.43 23.01
C HIS A 156 -4.22 11.76 23.43
N PRO A 157 -4.95 12.64 24.16
CA PRO A 157 -4.45 13.95 24.57
C PRO A 157 -3.11 13.90 25.32
N LEU A 158 -2.87 12.83 26.07
CA LEU A 158 -1.63 12.63 26.82
C LEU A 158 -0.39 12.44 25.94
N LEU A 159 -0.53 12.07 24.66
CA LEU A 159 0.62 11.97 23.75
C LEU A 159 1.36 13.30 23.59
N LYS A 160 0.65 14.43 23.71
CA LYS A 160 1.23 15.78 23.61
C LYS A 160 2.13 16.13 24.80
N CYS A 161 1.83 15.60 25.98
CA CYS A 161 2.60 15.86 27.20
C CYS A 161 3.63 14.75 27.50
N GLU A 162 3.66 13.67 26.71
CA GLU A 162 4.60 12.56 26.87
C GLU A 162 6.05 13.00 26.62
N GLN A 163 6.94 12.73 27.57
CA GLN A 163 8.33 13.21 27.55
C GLN A 163 9.40 12.14 27.35
N SER A 164 9.05 10.85 27.29
CA SER A 164 10.01 9.75 27.07
C SER A 164 10.85 10.01 25.82
N LYS A 165 12.14 9.66 25.90
CA LYS A 165 13.08 9.79 24.77
C LYS A 165 12.56 9.05 23.54
N TYR A 166 12.05 7.82 23.71
CA TYR A 166 11.42 7.05 22.64
C TYR A 166 9.93 6.84 22.95
N LEU A 167 9.07 7.21 21.99
CA LEU A 167 7.65 6.90 22.03
C LEU A 167 7.33 5.90 20.92
N VAL A 168 6.76 4.76 21.30
CA VAL A 168 6.27 3.75 20.35
C VAL A 168 4.75 3.85 20.28
N ILE A 169 4.21 4.13 19.09
CA ILE A 169 2.78 4.02 18.82
C ILE A 169 2.54 2.66 18.17
N GLU A 170 2.11 1.69 18.96
CA GLU A 170 1.74 0.37 18.47
C GLU A 170 0.29 0.37 17.96
N GLY A 171 0.10 -0.12 16.74
CA GLY A 171 -1.20 -0.23 16.10
C GLY A 171 -1.10 -0.93 14.75
N ALA A 172 -2.15 -0.79 13.94
CA ALA A 172 -2.16 -1.26 12.56
C ALA A 172 -2.87 -0.26 11.64
N TYR A 173 -2.46 -0.27 10.36
CA TYR A 173 -3.07 0.45 9.24
C TYR A 173 -2.96 1.98 9.29
N PHE A 174 -3.37 2.64 10.38
CA PHE A 174 -3.39 4.10 10.54
C PHE A 174 -4.08 4.82 9.36
N GLN A 175 -5.21 4.27 8.89
CA GLN A 175 -5.89 4.71 7.68
C GLN A 175 -6.82 5.90 7.92
N SER A 176 -6.27 7.01 8.39
CA SER A 176 -6.97 8.28 8.45
C SER A 176 -6.09 9.41 7.94
N PHE A 177 -6.62 10.22 7.03
CA PHE A 177 -5.90 11.38 6.51
C PHE A 177 -5.61 12.43 7.58
N LYS A 178 -6.41 12.47 8.66
CA LYS A 178 -6.25 13.41 9.78
C LYS A 178 -4.89 13.28 10.49
N TYR A 179 -4.23 12.13 10.39
CA TYR A 179 -2.88 11.96 10.91
C TYR A 179 -1.85 12.80 10.16
N PHE A 180 -2.06 13.09 8.87
CA PHE A 180 -1.04 13.68 7.99
C PHE A 180 -1.53 14.83 7.10
N GLU A 181 -2.80 15.21 7.15
CA GLU A 181 -3.38 16.28 6.31
C GLU A 181 -2.64 17.62 6.49
N HIS A 182 -2.16 17.88 7.71
CA HIS A 182 -1.40 19.08 8.06
C HIS A 182 -0.02 19.15 7.39
N LEU A 183 0.49 18.04 6.81
CA LEU A 183 1.70 18.05 6.00
C LEU A 183 1.49 18.77 4.66
N GLY A 184 0.24 18.91 4.21
CA GLY A 184 -0.14 19.54 2.96
C GLY A 184 -0.06 18.60 1.76
N ILE A 185 -1.12 18.58 0.95
CA ILE A 185 -1.26 17.70 -0.22
C ILE A 185 -0.11 17.87 -1.23
N ASP A 186 0.38 19.09 -1.46
CA ASP A 186 1.47 19.34 -2.41
C ASP A 186 2.81 18.77 -1.95
N ASN A 187 3.08 18.81 -0.64
CA ASN A 187 4.26 18.17 -0.08
C ASN A 187 4.17 16.65 -0.22
N ILE A 188 2.99 16.07 0.08
CA ILE A 188 2.74 14.63 -0.08
C ILE A 188 2.93 14.21 -1.54
N LYS A 189 2.36 14.96 -2.50
CA LYS A 189 2.57 14.75 -3.94
C LYS A 189 4.06 14.76 -4.28
N ASN A 190 4.82 15.70 -3.72
CA ASN A 190 6.26 15.80 -3.95
C ASN A 190 7.02 14.54 -3.49
N TYR A 191 6.71 13.99 -2.31
CA TYR A 191 7.30 12.71 -1.88
C TYR A 191 7.04 11.59 -2.89
N ILE A 192 5.78 11.45 -3.33
CA ILE A 192 5.34 10.42 -4.29
C ILE A 192 6.02 10.59 -5.66
N THR A 193 6.15 11.82 -6.17
CA THR A 193 6.72 12.07 -7.50
C THR A 193 8.25 12.06 -7.52
N SER A 194 8.91 12.11 -6.36
CA SER A 194 10.37 12.21 -6.24
C SER A 194 11.13 10.92 -6.54
N SER A 195 10.46 9.78 -6.77
CA SER A 195 11.17 8.54 -7.11
C SER A 195 11.97 8.68 -8.40
N LYS A 196 13.27 8.38 -8.30
CA LYS A 196 14.25 8.38 -9.39
C LYS A 196 14.54 6.98 -9.94
N SER A 197 13.73 5.98 -9.59
CA SER A 197 13.91 4.62 -10.11
C SER A 197 13.85 4.66 -11.64
N GLU A 198 14.96 4.30 -12.29
CA GLU A 198 15.08 4.29 -13.75
C GLU A 198 14.03 3.36 -14.37
N PHE A 199 13.73 2.25 -13.70
CA PHE A 199 12.69 1.32 -14.13
C PHE A 199 11.31 1.97 -14.15
N ILE A 200 10.94 2.69 -13.10
CA ILE A 200 9.66 3.42 -13.02
C ILE A 200 9.61 4.52 -14.09
N LEU A 201 10.68 5.31 -14.22
CA LEU A 201 10.75 6.40 -15.21
C LEU A 201 10.67 5.86 -16.65
N ASN A 202 11.30 4.72 -16.92
CA ASN A 202 11.25 4.07 -18.23
C ASN A 202 9.84 3.59 -18.55
N TYR A 203 9.14 2.97 -17.58
CA TYR A 203 7.75 2.56 -17.73
C TYR A 203 6.83 3.77 -17.99
N GLU A 204 6.95 4.83 -17.19
CA GLU A 204 6.20 6.09 -17.37
C GLU A 204 6.39 6.68 -18.79
N LYS A 205 7.58 6.54 -19.36
CA LYS A 205 7.93 7.14 -20.66
C LYS A 205 7.50 6.30 -21.87
N HIS A 206 7.58 4.98 -21.80
CA HIS A 206 7.46 4.12 -22.98
C HIS A 206 6.29 3.15 -22.94
N GLU A 207 5.79 2.80 -21.75
CA GLU A 207 4.79 1.75 -21.57
C GLU A 207 3.43 2.31 -21.10
N MET A 208 3.41 3.52 -20.51
CA MET A 208 2.15 4.16 -20.13
C MET A 208 1.38 4.68 -21.33
N ILE A 209 0.06 4.60 -21.22
CA ILE A 209 -0.86 5.05 -22.26
C ILE A 209 -0.71 6.58 -22.45
N PRO A 210 -0.61 7.06 -23.71
CA PRO A 210 -0.55 8.49 -23.99
C PRO A 210 -1.75 9.27 -23.45
N VAL A 211 -1.49 10.50 -23.03
CA VAL A 211 -2.51 11.39 -22.46
C VAL A 211 -3.15 12.26 -23.53
N GLU A 212 -4.47 12.24 -23.64
CA GLU A 212 -5.21 13.16 -24.51
C GLU A 212 -5.43 14.52 -23.84
N SER A 213 -4.53 15.48 -24.09
CA SER A 213 -4.55 16.79 -23.44
C SER A 213 -5.88 17.55 -23.58
N SER A 214 -6.59 17.40 -24.70
CA SER A 214 -7.85 18.11 -25.01
C SER A 214 -9.11 17.57 -24.33
N LYS A 215 -9.04 16.41 -23.66
CA LYS A 215 -10.20 15.77 -23.01
C LYS A 215 -10.17 15.95 -21.49
N PHE A 216 -11.32 15.89 -20.85
CA PHE A 216 -11.40 15.80 -19.38
C PHE A 216 -11.12 14.36 -18.93
N LYS A 217 -10.10 14.15 -18.07
CA LYS A 217 -9.63 12.81 -17.70
C LYS A 217 -10.29 12.38 -16.39
N ILE A 218 -11.11 11.34 -16.47
CA ILE A 218 -11.73 10.70 -15.31
C ILE A 218 -10.99 9.40 -15.05
N CYS A 219 -10.38 9.29 -13.89
CA CYS A 219 -9.62 8.11 -13.51
C CYS A 219 -10.47 7.19 -12.65
N VAL A 220 -10.67 5.96 -13.09
CA VAL A 220 -11.56 5.01 -12.43
C VAL A 220 -10.72 3.93 -11.78
N HIS A 221 -10.86 3.75 -10.47
CA HIS A 221 -10.23 2.66 -9.74
C HIS A 221 -11.20 1.51 -9.56
N ILE A 222 -10.83 0.34 -10.10
CA ILE A 222 -11.55 -0.93 -9.99
C ILE A 222 -10.66 -1.91 -9.23
N ARG A 223 -11.18 -2.49 -8.13
CA ARG A 223 -10.47 -3.49 -7.33
C ARG A 223 -11.29 -4.76 -7.25
N ARG A 224 -10.72 -5.87 -7.71
CA ARG A 224 -11.28 -7.22 -7.58
C ARG A 224 -10.21 -8.10 -6.96
N GLY A 225 -9.59 -9.02 -7.71
CA GLY A 225 -8.46 -9.84 -7.26
C GLY A 225 -8.64 -10.41 -5.84
N ASP A 226 -7.77 -9.98 -4.92
CA ASP A 226 -7.78 -10.33 -3.50
C ASP A 226 -9.13 -10.05 -2.79
N PHE A 227 -9.84 -8.97 -3.17
CA PHE A 227 -11.14 -8.62 -2.59
C PHE A 227 -12.24 -9.64 -2.94
N LEU A 228 -12.04 -10.49 -3.95
CA LEU A 228 -12.98 -11.59 -4.23
C LEU A 228 -12.74 -12.83 -3.36
N GLN A 229 -11.66 -12.86 -2.59
CA GLN A 229 -11.18 -14.07 -1.89
C GLN A 229 -11.12 -13.91 -0.38
N ASP A 230 -10.90 -12.70 0.14
CA ASP A 230 -10.61 -12.48 1.57
C ASP A 230 -11.83 -12.47 2.51
N GLN A 231 -13.05 -12.52 1.96
CA GLN A 231 -14.33 -12.51 2.70
C GLN A 231 -14.60 -11.24 3.54
N VAL A 232 -13.70 -10.27 3.52
CA VAL A 232 -13.79 -9.02 4.28
C VAL A 232 -14.21 -7.89 3.34
N HIS A 233 -13.58 -7.78 2.19
CA HIS A 233 -13.83 -6.69 1.25
C HIS A 233 -14.88 -7.07 0.20
N GLU A 234 -15.56 -6.07 -0.37
CA GLU A 234 -16.35 -6.27 -1.58
C GLU A 234 -15.58 -5.75 -2.80
N GLY A 235 -15.33 -6.65 -3.77
CA GLY A 235 -14.79 -6.24 -5.06
C GLY A 235 -15.75 -5.31 -5.82
N SER A 236 -15.22 -4.47 -6.71
CA SER A 236 -16.01 -3.53 -7.49
C SER A 236 -17.17 -4.20 -8.24
N ASP A 237 -18.38 -3.69 -8.03
CA ASP A 237 -19.62 -4.16 -8.65
C ASP A 237 -19.78 -3.64 -10.10
N SER A 238 -20.10 -4.54 -11.01
CA SER A 238 -20.26 -4.26 -12.45
C SER A 238 -21.33 -3.20 -12.73
N ARG A 239 -22.49 -3.31 -12.08
CA ARG A 239 -23.63 -2.41 -12.31
C ARG A 239 -23.28 -0.99 -11.84
N PHE A 240 -22.67 -0.88 -10.66
CA PHE A 240 -22.18 0.38 -10.13
C PHE A 240 -21.12 1.00 -11.03
N ILE A 241 -20.11 0.25 -11.48
CA ILE A 241 -19.05 0.76 -12.37
C ILE A 241 -19.66 1.43 -13.60
N ARG A 242 -20.53 0.71 -14.34
CA ARG A 242 -21.12 1.21 -15.58
C ARG A 242 -21.97 2.45 -15.34
N ASN A 243 -22.83 2.40 -14.33
CA ASN A 243 -23.77 3.50 -14.06
C ASN A 243 -23.05 4.74 -13.51
N ALA A 244 -22.03 4.57 -12.68
CA ALA A 244 -21.23 5.67 -12.14
C ALA A 244 -20.37 6.33 -13.24
N MET A 245 -19.78 5.54 -14.14
CA MET A 245 -19.08 6.09 -15.30
C MET A 245 -20.01 6.90 -16.19
N GLU A 246 -21.22 6.40 -16.48
CA GLU A 246 -22.21 7.12 -17.27
C GLU A 246 -22.70 8.40 -16.58
N PHE A 247 -22.91 8.36 -15.26
CA PHE A 247 -23.23 9.52 -14.44
C PHE A 247 -22.15 10.60 -14.55
N LEU A 248 -20.88 10.25 -14.40
CA LEU A 248 -19.78 11.21 -14.48
C LEU A 248 -19.56 11.73 -15.91
N ARG A 249 -19.74 10.89 -16.93
CA ARG A 249 -19.73 11.30 -18.35
C ARG A 249 -20.80 12.36 -18.62
N LYS A 250 -21.99 12.23 -18.05
CA LYS A 250 -23.05 13.25 -18.16
C LYS A 250 -22.70 14.51 -17.36
N LYS A 251 -22.13 14.38 -16.16
CA LYS A 251 -21.76 15.49 -15.28
C LYS A 251 -20.67 16.39 -15.88
N PHE A 252 -19.65 15.80 -16.51
CA PHE A 252 -18.49 16.52 -17.06
C PHE A 252 -18.53 16.69 -18.59
N GLU A 253 -19.72 16.58 -19.19
CA GLU A 253 -19.98 16.67 -20.63
C GLU A 253 -19.35 15.54 -21.49
N LYS A 254 -19.68 15.53 -22.79
CA LYS A 254 -19.30 14.43 -23.70
C LYS A 254 -17.79 14.36 -24.04
N ASN A 255 -16.99 15.37 -23.70
CA ASN A 255 -15.56 15.39 -24.05
C ASN A 255 -14.67 14.78 -22.94
N THR A 256 -15.09 13.64 -22.40
CA THR A 256 -14.38 12.91 -21.35
C THR A 256 -13.63 11.70 -21.91
N ILE A 257 -12.57 11.32 -21.23
CA ILE A 257 -11.86 10.05 -21.40
C ILE A 257 -11.72 9.39 -20.04
N PHE A 258 -11.96 8.09 -19.98
CA PHE A 258 -11.77 7.30 -18.78
C PHE A 258 -10.42 6.58 -18.83
N TYR A 259 -9.60 6.77 -17.79
CA TYR A 259 -8.41 5.95 -17.55
C TYR A 259 -8.73 4.99 -16.42
N VAL A 260 -8.77 3.69 -16.69
CA VAL A 260 -9.22 2.67 -15.74
C VAL A 260 -8.04 1.92 -15.17
N PHE A 261 -7.90 1.99 -13.85
CA PHE A 261 -6.87 1.33 -13.06
C PHE A 261 -7.48 0.12 -12.34
N GLY A 262 -6.77 -1.01 -12.31
CA GLY A 262 -7.23 -2.17 -11.57
C GLY A 262 -6.30 -3.36 -11.63
N ASN A 263 -6.56 -4.34 -10.76
CA ASN A 263 -5.75 -5.56 -10.66
C ASN A 263 -6.22 -6.71 -11.57
N ASP A 264 -7.28 -6.50 -12.36
CA ASP A 264 -7.79 -7.49 -13.33
C ASP A 264 -8.19 -6.80 -14.66
N PRO A 265 -7.20 -6.39 -15.48
CA PRO A 265 -7.47 -5.64 -16.71
C PRO A 265 -8.25 -6.44 -17.75
N LYS A 266 -8.16 -7.78 -17.74
CA LYS A 266 -8.92 -8.65 -18.65
C LYS A 266 -10.40 -8.62 -18.30
N TRP A 267 -10.74 -8.72 -17.02
CA TRP A 267 -12.11 -8.59 -16.58
C TRP A 267 -12.68 -7.20 -16.88
N VAL A 268 -11.89 -6.14 -16.67
CA VAL A 268 -12.31 -4.76 -16.98
C VAL A 268 -12.60 -4.58 -18.48
N GLU A 269 -11.76 -5.13 -19.35
CA GLU A 269 -11.97 -5.10 -20.80
C GLU A 269 -13.30 -5.74 -21.18
N GLU A 270 -13.58 -6.91 -20.61
CA GLU A 270 -14.81 -7.64 -20.86
C GLU A 270 -16.05 -6.97 -20.27
N GLU A 271 -15.91 -6.33 -19.11
CA GLU A 271 -16.96 -5.58 -18.42
C GLU A 271 -17.27 -4.26 -19.13
N LEU A 272 -16.32 -3.62 -19.81
CA LEU A 272 -16.53 -2.29 -20.39
C LEU A 272 -16.66 -2.31 -21.93
N LYS A 273 -16.54 -3.47 -22.58
CA LYS A 273 -16.56 -3.60 -24.05
C LYS A 273 -17.79 -3.01 -24.74
N ASP A 274 -18.93 -2.99 -24.06
CA ASP A 274 -20.19 -2.51 -24.63
C ASP A 274 -20.43 -1.01 -24.38
N LEU A 275 -19.57 -0.34 -23.61
CA LEU A 275 -19.63 1.11 -23.38
C LEU A 275 -18.94 1.87 -24.51
N THR A 276 -19.69 2.16 -25.57
CA THR A 276 -19.16 2.77 -26.81
C THR A 276 -19.28 4.29 -26.84
N GLU A 277 -20.09 4.87 -25.96
CA GLU A 277 -20.35 6.32 -25.89
C GLU A 277 -19.22 7.12 -25.21
N ALA A 278 -18.24 6.40 -24.63
CA ALA A 278 -17.10 6.99 -23.95
C ALA A 278 -15.80 6.38 -24.47
N LYS A 279 -14.73 7.20 -24.52
CA LYS A 279 -13.40 6.66 -24.72
C LYS A 279 -12.86 6.12 -23.40
N ILE A 280 -12.41 4.87 -23.40
CA ILE A 280 -11.92 4.15 -22.22
C ILE A 280 -10.52 3.61 -22.54
N GLU A 281 -9.55 3.91 -21.69
CA GLU A 281 -8.18 3.41 -21.74
C GLU A 281 -7.91 2.60 -20.46
N ILE A 282 -7.61 1.31 -20.62
CA ILE A 282 -7.37 0.40 -19.49
C ILE A 282 -5.88 0.34 -19.20
N MET A 283 -5.48 0.81 -18.03
CA MET A 283 -4.09 0.82 -17.55
C MET A 283 -3.69 -0.60 -17.17
N ARG A 284 -2.66 -1.12 -17.84
CA ARG A 284 -2.13 -2.49 -17.64
C ARG A 284 -0.83 -2.45 -16.85
N THR A 285 -0.86 -1.79 -15.71
CA THR A 285 0.32 -1.56 -14.88
C THR A 285 0.64 -2.78 -14.01
N PRO A 286 1.88 -3.29 -14.06
CA PRO A 286 2.29 -4.40 -13.20
C PRO A 286 2.20 -4.04 -11.71
N PRO A 287 1.88 -4.99 -10.81
CA PRO A 287 1.73 -4.71 -9.37
C PRO A 287 2.94 -4.04 -8.71
N ASN A 288 4.16 -4.39 -9.12
CA ASN A 288 5.41 -3.78 -8.62
C ASN A 288 5.67 -2.37 -9.15
N LEU A 289 4.83 -1.88 -10.06
CA LEU A 289 4.91 -0.55 -10.67
C LEU A 289 3.69 0.32 -10.34
N ALA A 290 2.89 -0.06 -9.35
CA ALA A 290 1.65 0.63 -9.00
C ALA A 290 1.84 2.13 -8.65
N ILE A 291 3.05 2.57 -8.26
CA ILE A 291 3.36 4.00 -8.08
C ILE A 291 3.21 4.81 -9.38
N ALA A 292 3.41 4.19 -10.55
CA ALA A 292 3.25 4.86 -11.84
C ALA A 292 1.80 5.34 -12.04
N ASP A 293 0.82 4.56 -11.57
CA ASP A 293 -0.59 4.94 -11.58
C ASP A 293 -0.88 6.12 -10.65
N LEU A 294 -0.29 6.12 -9.45
CA LEU A 294 -0.39 7.26 -8.53
C LEU A 294 0.23 8.54 -9.14
N LYS A 295 1.41 8.42 -9.76
CA LYS A 295 2.07 9.53 -10.47
C LYS A 295 1.24 10.01 -11.66
N PHE A 296 0.63 9.10 -12.41
CA PHE A 296 -0.31 9.45 -13.47
C PHE A 296 -1.50 10.23 -12.91
N SER A 297 -2.04 9.79 -11.76
CA SER A 297 -3.15 10.50 -11.12
C SER A 297 -2.82 11.94 -10.75
N ILE A 298 -1.67 12.14 -10.12
CA ILE A 298 -1.16 13.47 -9.77
C ILE A 298 -1.07 14.37 -11.01
N LYS A 299 -0.54 13.86 -12.12
CA LYS A 299 -0.24 14.64 -13.32
C LYS A 299 -1.45 14.87 -14.22
N HIS A 300 -2.39 13.93 -14.27
CA HIS A 300 -3.34 13.85 -15.38
C HIS A 300 -4.80 13.77 -14.98
N CYS A 301 -5.16 13.15 -13.85
CA CYS A 301 -6.57 12.96 -13.49
C CYS A 301 -7.22 14.28 -13.05
N ASP A 302 -8.26 14.69 -13.77
CA ASP A 302 -9.07 15.88 -13.46
C ASP A 302 -10.23 15.53 -12.52
N SER A 303 -10.63 14.25 -12.51
CA SER A 303 -11.58 13.63 -11.59
C SER A 303 -11.17 12.19 -11.30
N VAL A 304 -11.56 11.65 -10.15
CA VAL A 304 -11.34 10.24 -9.78
C VAL A 304 -12.65 9.59 -9.34
N LEU A 305 -12.88 8.35 -9.75
CA LEU A 305 -13.98 7.49 -9.30
C LEU A 305 -13.42 6.25 -8.60
N ILE A 306 -13.73 6.09 -7.31
CA ILE A 306 -13.32 4.95 -6.49
C ILE A 306 -14.52 3.99 -6.39
N THR A 307 -14.43 2.84 -7.06
CA THR A 307 -15.55 1.88 -7.12
C THR A 307 -15.51 0.82 -6.03
N ALA A 308 -14.34 0.59 -5.45
CA ALA A 308 -14.13 -0.28 -4.28
C ALA A 308 -13.83 0.60 -3.05
N PRO A 309 -14.83 0.85 -2.18
CA PRO A 309 -14.75 1.90 -1.16
C PRO A 309 -13.63 1.69 -0.13
N SER A 310 -13.42 0.46 0.32
CA SER A 310 -12.36 0.11 1.28
C SER A 310 -10.95 0.05 0.66
N SER A 311 -10.79 0.32 -0.64
CA SER A 311 -9.49 0.21 -1.31
C SER A 311 -8.60 1.41 -1.02
N THR A 312 -7.57 1.22 -0.20
CA THR A 312 -6.58 2.27 0.10
C THR A 312 -5.81 2.75 -1.12
N PHE A 313 -5.57 1.89 -2.11
CA PHE A 313 -4.94 2.33 -3.36
C PHE A 313 -5.83 3.30 -4.14
N GLY A 314 -7.14 2.99 -4.23
CA GLY A 314 -8.13 3.90 -4.81
C GLY A 314 -8.24 5.21 -4.04
N TRP A 315 -8.18 5.13 -2.71
CA TRP A 315 -8.13 6.30 -1.85
C TRP A 315 -6.93 7.20 -2.18
N TRP A 316 -5.72 6.64 -2.33
CA TRP A 316 -4.55 7.41 -2.72
C TRP A 316 -4.66 8.01 -4.13
N LEU A 317 -5.28 7.32 -5.09
CA LEU A 317 -5.57 7.91 -6.40
C LEU A 317 -6.43 9.18 -6.27
N GLY A 318 -7.47 9.13 -5.43
CA GLY A 318 -8.35 10.27 -5.15
C GLY A 318 -7.63 11.41 -4.42
N PHE A 319 -6.94 11.09 -3.32
CA PHE A 319 -6.23 12.07 -2.49
C PHE A 319 -5.11 12.78 -3.23
N LEU A 320 -4.52 12.13 -4.23
CA LEU A 320 -3.45 12.69 -5.03
C LEU A 320 -3.94 13.35 -6.33
N SER A 321 -5.23 13.30 -6.63
CA SER A 321 -5.78 13.93 -7.85
C SER A 321 -5.64 15.46 -7.84
N LYS A 322 -5.83 16.10 -9.00
CA LYS A 322 -5.69 17.55 -9.14
C LYS A 322 -6.77 18.34 -8.40
N ASN A 323 -8.00 17.81 -8.35
CA ASN A 323 -9.14 18.50 -7.76
C ASN A 323 -9.86 17.59 -6.77
N GLN A 324 -9.73 17.92 -5.48
CA GLN A 324 -10.36 17.17 -4.39
C GLN A 324 -11.89 17.31 -4.35
N GLU A 325 -12.48 18.30 -5.05
CA GLU A 325 -13.94 18.43 -5.22
C GLU A 325 -14.47 17.54 -6.35
N ASN A 326 -13.60 16.94 -7.17
CA ASN A 326 -13.96 16.05 -8.27
C ASN A 326 -13.57 14.58 -7.98
N VAL A 327 -13.47 14.20 -6.70
CA VAL A 327 -13.26 12.81 -6.29
C VAL A 327 -14.60 12.22 -5.88
N PHE A 328 -14.95 11.07 -6.47
CA PHE A 328 -16.19 10.35 -6.25
C PHE A 328 -15.90 8.96 -5.71
N TYR A 329 -16.69 8.46 -4.76
CA TYR A 329 -16.51 7.13 -4.19
C TYR A 329 -17.83 6.42 -3.92
N ARG A 330 -17.85 5.09 -4.06
CA ARG A 330 -19.02 4.24 -3.75
C ARG A 330 -19.35 4.32 -2.26
N ASP A 331 -20.63 4.44 -1.90
CA ASP A 331 -21.07 4.34 -0.52
C ASP A 331 -20.84 2.92 0.00
N ILE A 332 -19.97 2.77 1.00
CA ILE A 332 -19.63 1.48 1.60
C ILE A 332 -20.84 0.81 2.28
N TYR A 333 -21.80 1.60 2.78
CA TYR A 333 -22.97 1.05 3.47
C TYR A 333 -23.98 0.38 2.52
N GLU A 334 -23.87 0.63 1.21
CA GLU A 334 -24.65 -0.06 0.17
C GLU A 334 -23.93 -1.32 -0.37
N THR A 335 -22.86 -1.74 0.30
CA THR A 335 -22.08 -2.93 -0.06
C THR A 335 -22.07 -3.96 1.08
N ASN A 336 -21.64 -5.18 0.76
CA ASN A 336 -21.33 -6.26 1.68
C ASN A 336 -19.90 -6.18 2.24
N ASP A 337 -19.18 -5.09 1.95
CA ASP A 337 -17.85 -4.86 2.51
C ASP A 337 -17.94 -4.74 4.04
N GLN A 338 -17.21 -5.60 4.74
CA GLN A 338 -17.23 -5.68 6.21
C GLN A 338 -16.46 -4.53 6.85
N VAL A 339 -15.58 -3.83 6.12
CA VAL A 339 -14.83 -2.67 6.62
C VAL A 339 -15.79 -1.54 7.05
N LYS A 340 -17.04 -1.53 6.56
CA LYS A 340 -18.08 -0.58 7.00
C LYS A 340 -18.36 -0.57 8.51
N TYR A 341 -18.02 -1.66 9.21
CA TYR A 341 -18.21 -1.76 10.67
C TYR A 341 -17.02 -1.23 11.48
N GLU A 342 -15.87 -1.03 10.83
CA GLU A 342 -14.66 -0.50 11.45
C GLU A 342 -14.44 0.97 11.04
N LEU A 343 -14.78 1.30 9.79
CA LEU A 343 -14.49 2.58 9.17
C LEU A 343 -15.39 3.71 9.68
N SER A 344 -14.73 4.78 10.10
CA SER A 344 -15.35 6.09 10.32
C SER A 344 -15.26 6.91 9.05
N VAL A 345 -16.39 7.17 8.39
CA VAL A 345 -16.43 7.86 7.08
C VAL A 345 -15.75 9.22 7.14
N ASP A 346 -15.97 9.98 8.22
CA ASP A 346 -15.39 11.31 8.44
C ASP A 346 -13.89 11.30 8.76
N ASP A 347 -13.33 10.13 9.10
CA ASP A 347 -11.89 9.95 9.36
C ASP A 347 -11.16 9.36 8.16
N PHE A 348 -11.84 8.54 7.35
CA PHE A 348 -11.27 7.90 6.18
C PHE A 348 -11.36 8.80 4.95
N TYR A 349 -12.54 9.35 4.62
CA TYR A 349 -12.73 10.16 3.42
C TYR A 349 -12.66 11.66 3.71
N PRO A 350 -11.90 12.45 2.93
CA PRO A 350 -11.97 13.91 2.99
C PRO A 350 -13.39 14.42 2.72
N LYS A 351 -13.81 15.44 3.49
CA LYS A 351 -15.17 16.01 3.39
C LYS A 351 -15.51 16.65 2.04
N THR A 352 -14.49 17.00 1.26
CA THR A 352 -14.66 17.57 -0.08
C THR A 352 -15.03 16.51 -1.12
N TRP A 353 -14.91 15.23 -0.80
CA TRP A 353 -15.20 14.14 -1.72
C TRP A 353 -16.69 13.83 -1.78
N ASN A 354 -17.09 13.33 -2.93
CA ASN A 354 -18.46 13.11 -3.31
C ASN A 354 -18.84 11.64 -3.15
N LYS A 355 -19.74 11.35 -2.22
CA LYS A 355 -20.23 9.99 -1.99
C LYS A 355 -21.32 9.64 -2.99
N LEU A 356 -21.22 8.48 -3.63
CA LEU A 356 -22.17 7.97 -4.62
C LEU A 356 -22.86 6.69 -4.12
N GLY A 357 -24.19 6.73 -4.07
CA GLY A 357 -25.05 5.55 -3.91
C GLY A 357 -25.63 5.11 -5.25
N MET A 358 -26.23 3.91 -5.28
CA MET A 358 -26.93 3.36 -6.43
C MET A 358 -28.26 2.74 -6.01
N ARG A 359 -29.37 3.22 -6.60
CA ARG A 359 -30.69 2.65 -6.34
C ARG A 359 -30.77 1.21 -6.84
N MET A 360 -31.31 0.31 -6.03
CA MET A 360 -31.36 -1.11 -6.35
C MET A 360 -32.32 -1.42 -7.51
N GLU A 361 -33.42 -0.66 -7.62
CA GLU A 361 -34.47 -0.90 -8.59
C GLU A 361 -33.99 -0.61 -10.02
N ASP A 362 -33.56 0.61 -10.27
CA ASP A 362 -33.23 1.10 -11.62
C ASP A 362 -31.73 1.30 -11.85
N GLY A 363 -30.90 1.28 -10.80
CA GLY A 363 -29.47 1.49 -10.90
C GLY A 363 -29.09 2.96 -11.03
N GLU A 364 -30.01 3.89 -10.79
CA GLU A 364 -29.70 5.31 -10.82
C GLU A 364 -28.64 5.65 -9.76
N ILE A 365 -27.59 6.33 -10.19
CA ILE A 365 -26.57 6.87 -9.31
C ILE A 365 -27.07 8.17 -8.71
N PHE A 366 -26.96 8.28 -7.39
CA PHE A 366 -27.29 9.48 -6.64
C PHE A 366 -26.18 9.79 -5.65
N GLY A 367 -26.18 11.02 -5.13
CA GLY A 367 -25.05 11.57 -4.38
C GLY A 367 -24.51 12.81 -5.06
N ASN A 368 -23.68 13.57 -4.36
CA ASN A 368 -23.18 14.85 -4.85
C ASN A 368 -21.68 14.87 -4.81
#